data_AF-A0A7S3BB39-F1
#
_entry.id   AF-A0A7S3BB39-F1
#
_cell.length_a   1.000
_cell.length_b   1.000
_cell.length_c   1.000
_cell.angle_alpha   90.00
_cell.angle_beta   90.00
_cell.angle_gamma   90.00
#
_symmetry.space_group_name_H-M   'P 1'
#
loop_
_entity.id
_entity.type
_entity.pdbx_description
1 polymer ?
#
loop_
_entity_poly.entity_id
_entity_poly.type
_entity_poly.pdbx_seq_one_letter_code
_entity_poly.pdbx_strand_id
1 'polypeptide(L)'
;DDQLAMNHLIWDSMRNNARRAVIAGPAPGTIHCQVEREWGAVRGWKEGWHRHVNIQEEAGGSVRASVQRSTDARVPPLPSRGNRSFCESRIGVAPVGSKRPPSFTLAPLPARHFCSGHLYWLQQSMAPRDCVAVHMTFTQSGTFGKIFRLREAHLWLPQPEHYTSIGQKAERFLTFSPPQPAGTVPPEIGELIEKNDRYKAGWPAPSALRLSPRLAAHVELVRRHRLALRDALAIARILNRTIVLPRFQCLCDRADSPSLVLPSCTMRASELQLPFLCPMTYLFDLPRLMMMDTDTRFVKIKEFSYLSHPLTSPSFRDASPLPVAIVPNAVAASTLRANGRAALVDGFSDAQLRAALAPFADSSVLHLEHAEGVFGGWGSADEHKLFESQIRVYFAGGSWCCSSYDHKLGTVPYADPVQTAFLPATCADHAAEAAWEQDPHCSEQRRKRRSVQQPFTYNLTVNREGFYALTQDHS
;
A
#
# COMPACT_ATOMS: atom_id res chain seq x y z
N ASP A 1 0.35 -20.94 -7.60
CA ASP A 1 1.31 -20.83 -8.72
C ASP A 1 0.68 -20.77 -10.09
N ASP A 2 -0.30 -21.60 -10.44
CA ASP A 2 -0.94 -21.57 -11.79
C ASP A 2 -1.63 -20.25 -12.16
N GLN A 3 -2.18 -19.54 -11.16
CA GLN A 3 -2.80 -18.23 -11.37
C GLN A 3 -1.75 -17.11 -11.55
N LEU A 4 -0.58 -17.24 -10.92
CA LEU A 4 0.54 -16.32 -11.12
C LEU A 4 1.18 -16.53 -12.50
N ALA A 5 1.36 -17.78 -12.93
CA ALA A 5 1.84 -18.10 -14.27
C ALA A 5 0.86 -17.62 -15.35
N MET A 6 -0.45 -17.81 -15.17
CA MET A 6 -1.47 -17.26 -16.07
C MET A 6 -1.47 -15.74 -16.06
N ASN A 7 -1.34 -15.10 -14.89
CA ASN A 7 -1.25 -13.64 -14.79
C ASN A 7 0.02 -13.12 -15.47
N HIS A 8 1.18 -13.77 -15.31
CA HIS A 8 2.43 -13.39 -16.00
C HIS A 8 2.33 -13.58 -17.50
N LEU A 9 1.72 -14.68 -17.97
CA LEU A 9 1.55 -14.94 -19.39
C LEU A 9 0.53 -13.99 -20.01
N ILE A 10 -0.60 -13.73 -19.35
CA ILE A 10 -1.57 -12.69 -19.73
C ILE A 10 -0.87 -11.32 -19.71
N TRP A 11 -0.04 -11.02 -18.72
CA TRP A 11 0.63 -9.74 -18.58
C TRP A 11 1.68 -9.50 -19.67
N ASP A 12 2.55 -10.47 -19.93
CA ASP A 12 3.57 -10.37 -20.98
C ASP A 12 2.96 -10.50 -22.40
N SER A 13 1.84 -11.21 -22.55
CA SER A 13 1.06 -11.26 -23.81
C SER A 13 0.25 -9.98 -24.03
N MET A 14 -0.33 -9.39 -22.99
CA MET A 14 -1.13 -8.15 -23.06
C MET A 14 -0.27 -6.88 -23.16
N ARG A 15 1.01 -6.94 -22.77
CA ARG A 15 2.00 -5.88 -23.02
C ARG A 15 2.07 -5.48 -24.50
N ASN A 16 1.77 -6.41 -25.42
CA ASN A 16 1.74 -6.16 -26.86
C ASN A 16 0.37 -6.44 -27.46
N ASN A 17 -0.62 -5.60 -27.10
CA ASN A 17 -1.89 -5.46 -27.82
C ASN A 17 -2.66 -6.80 -28.00
N ALA A 18 -3.59 -7.10 -27.10
CA ALA A 18 -4.30 -8.39 -27.01
C ALA A 18 -4.88 -8.94 -28.33
N ARG A 19 -5.16 -8.08 -29.33
CA ARG A 19 -5.58 -8.49 -30.69
C ARG A 19 -4.50 -9.24 -31.48
N ARG A 20 -3.23 -9.14 -31.10
CA ARG A 20 -2.07 -9.78 -31.77
C ARG A 20 -1.57 -11.01 -31.03
N ALA A 21 -1.78 -11.09 -29.72
CA ALA A 21 -1.19 -12.11 -28.88
C ALA A 21 -1.99 -13.41 -28.81
N VAL A 22 -3.31 -13.36 -29.00
CA VAL A 22 -4.19 -14.54 -28.98
C VAL A 22 -5.01 -14.56 -30.26
N ILE A 23 -4.79 -15.54 -31.12
CA ILE A 23 -5.52 -15.72 -32.38
C ILE A 23 -6.20 -17.08 -32.43
N ALA A 24 -7.32 -17.16 -33.16
CA ALA A 24 -7.97 -18.44 -33.44
C ALA A 24 -6.98 -19.32 -34.22
N GLY A 25 -6.76 -20.54 -33.72
CA GLY A 25 -5.95 -21.51 -34.44
C GLY A 25 -6.67 -22.00 -35.70
N PRO A 26 -5.94 -22.61 -36.64
CA PRO A 26 -6.48 -23.05 -37.93
C PRO A 26 -7.48 -24.21 -37.80
N ALA A 27 -7.55 -24.88 -36.64
CA ALA A 27 -8.50 -25.96 -36.37
C ALA A 27 -9.59 -25.53 -35.36
N PRO A 28 -10.84 -26.02 -35.48
CA PRO A 28 -11.88 -25.79 -34.48
C PRO A 28 -11.42 -26.20 -33.08
N GLY A 29 -11.52 -25.29 -32.10
CA GLY A 29 -11.10 -25.55 -30.72
C GLY A 29 -9.59 -25.40 -30.46
N THR A 30 -8.84 -24.79 -31.37
CA THR A 30 -7.42 -24.41 -31.15
C THR A 30 -7.26 -22.91 -30.92
N ILE A 31 -6.34 -22.57 -30.03
CA ILE A 31 -5.92 -21.19 -29.75
C ILE A 31 -4.40 -21.12 -29.92
N HIS A 32 -3.93 -20.08 -30.61
CA HIS A 32 -2.51 -19.75 -30.73
C HIS A 32 -2.19 -18.56 -29.84
N CYS A 33 -1.17 -18.71 -29.00
CA CYS A 33 -0.60 -17.62 -28.22
C CYS A 33 0.75 -17.21 -28.80
N GLN A 34 0.90 -15.93 -29.16
CA GLN A 34 2.15 -15.34 -29.65
C GLN A 34 2.84 -14.60 -28.49
N VAL A 35 4.08 -14.99 -28.17
CA VAL A 35 4.86 -14.39 -27.07
C VAL A 35 6.12 -13.71 -27.64
N GLU A 36 6.28 -12.41 -27.38
CA GLU A 36 7.43 -11.61 -27.82
C GLU A 36 8.45 -11.46 -26.67
N ARG A 37 9.20 -12.53 -26.39
CA ARG A 37 10.45 -12.68 -25.58
C ARG A 37 10.40 -13.61 -24.33
N GLU A 38 11.58 -14.20 -24.12
CA GLU A 38 12.14 -15.11 -23.09
C GLU A 38 11.29 -16.27 -22.52
N TRP A 39 11.82 -17.48 -22.79
CA TRP A 39 11.26 -18.81 -22.54
C TRP A 39 11.19 -19.25 -21.07
N GLY A 40 11.73 -18.48 -20.13
CA GLY A 40 11.83 -18.87 -18.71
C GLY A 40 10.46 -19.03 -18.03
N ALA A 41 9.50 -18.16 -18.36
CA ALA A 41 8.15 -18.19 -17.80
C ALA A 41 7.26 -19.31 -18.37
N VAL A 42 7.59 -19.82 -19.57
CA VAL A 42 6.79 -20.83 -20.30
C VAL A 42 6.99 -22.24 -19.72
N ARG A 43 8.15 -22.56 -19.14
CA ARG A 43 8.40 -23.87 -18.51
C ARG A 43 7.50 -24.15 -17.30
N GLY A 44 7.32 -23.16 -16.42
CA GLY A 44 6.41 -23.30 -15.26
C GLY A 44 4.94 -23.46 -15.67
N TRP A 45 4.55 -22.85 -16.79
CA TRP A 45 3.22 -23.00 -17.38
C TRP A 45 2.94 -24.43 -17.89
N LYS A 46 3.94 -25.05 -18.52
CA LYS A 46 3.89 -26.41 -19.07
C LYS A 46 3.60 -27.46 -17.99
N GLU A 47 4.30 -27.38 -16.85
CA GLU A 47 4.19 -28.36 -15.76
C GLU A 47 2.84 -28.31 -15.02
N GLY A 48 2.24 -27.12 -14.85
CA GLY A 48 0.94 -26.95 -14.19
C GLY A 48 -0.25 -27.42 -15.04
N TRP A 49 -0.19 -27.22 -16.36
CA TRP A 49 -1.31 -27.47 -17.27
C TRP A 49 -1.23 -28.78 -18.07
N HIS A 50 -0.15 -29.56 -17.97
CA HIS A 50 -0.04 -30.87 -18.63
C HIS A 50 -1.19 -31.85 -18.29
N ARG A 51 -1.89 -31.63 -17.17
CA ARG A 51 -3.10 -32.39 -16.77
C ARG A 51 -4.40 -31.95 -17.45
N HIS A 52 -4.42 -30.78 -18.09
CA HIS A 52 -5.64 -30.14 -18.60
C HIS A 52 -5.56 -29.73 -20.08
N VAL A 53 -4.36 -29.60 -20.64
CA VAL A 53 -4.11 -29.16 -22.02
C VAL A 53 -2.95 -29.96 -22.61
N ASN A 54 -3.11 -30.48 -23.82
CA ASN A 54 -2.05 -31.19 -24.53
C ASN A 54 -1.20 -30.15 -25.29
N ILE A 55 0.05 -29.98 -24.90
CA ILE A 55 0.99 -28.99 -25.45
C ILE A 55 2.05 -29.75 -26.24
N GLN A 56 2.21 -29.45 -27.54
CA GLN A 56 3.28 -30.01 -28.37
C GLN A 56 4.26 -28.91 -28.80
N GLU A 57 5.55 -29.21 -28.70
CA GLU A 57 6.67 -28.42 -29.25
C GLU A 57 7.17 -29.13 -30.51
N GLU A 58 7.71 -28.41 -31.49
CA GLU A 58 8.60 -29.03 -32.48
C GLU A 58 9.92 -28.28 -32.65
N ALA A 59 10.87 -29.05 -33.17
CA ALA A 59 12.26 -28.70 -33.29
C ALA A 59 12.54 -27.97 -34.61
N GLY A 60 13.16 -26.79 -34.47
CA GLY A 60 13.43 -25.81 -35.52
C GLY A 60 12.84 -24.42 -35.21
N GLY A 61 12.09 -24.27 -34.10
CA GLY A 61 11.27 -23.08 -33.86
C GLY A 61 10.00 -23.02 -34.73
N SER A 62 9.69 -24.11 -35.44
CA SER A 62 8.46 -24.30 -36.20
C SER A 62 8.00 -25.76 -36.08
N VAL A 63 6.68 -25.93 -36.16
CA VAL A 63 5.99 -27.17 -35.80
C VAL A 63 4.90 -27.60 -36.83
N ARG A 64 5.07 -28.70 -37.58
CA ARG A 64 4.01 -29.52 -38.23
C ARG A 64 4.10 -31.04 -37.90
N ALA A 65 3.05 -31.61 -37.31
CA ALA A 65 2.81 -33.07 -37.25
C ALA A 65 1.34 -33.47 -37.56
N SER A 66 1.20 -34.52 -38.36
CA SER A 66 -0.04 -35.04 -38.96
C SER A 66 -0.47 -36.39 -38.38
N VAL A 67 -1.77 -36.71 -38.43
CA VAL A 67 -2.26 -38.11 -38.56
C VAL A 67 -3.40 -38.16 -39.61
N GLN A 68 -3.29 -39.09 -40.56
CA GLN A 68 -4.21 -39.45 -41.67
C GLN A 68 -5.63 -39.82 -41.16
N ARG A 69 -6.77 -39.70 -41.86
CA ARG A 69 -7.20 -39.46 -43.26
C ARG A 69 -8.64 -38.88 -43.14
N SER A 70 -9.09 -37.87 -43.90
CA SER A 70 -9.71 -38.03 -45.22
C SER A 70 -9.93 -36.67 -45.89
N THR A 71 -9.43 -36.57 -47.12
CA THR A 71 -9.83 -35.74 -48.27
C THR A 71 -9.96 -34.22 -48.17
N ASP A 72 -9.09 -33.58 -48.97
CA ASP A 72 -9.23 -32.31 -49.70
C ASP A 72 -9.20 -30.97 -48.94
N ALA A 73 -8.04 -30.32 -48.95
CA ALA A 73 -7.79 -29.08 -49.70
C ALA A 73 -6.36 -28.55 -49.44
N ARG A 74 -5.69 -28.06 -50.50
CA ARG A 74 -4.32 -27.51 -50.44
C ARG A 74 -4.35 -26.12 -49.79
N VAL A 75 -3.46 -25.88 -48.81
CA VAL A 75 -3.17 -24.53 -48.28
C VAL A 75 -1.68 -24.22 -48.51
N PRO A 76 -1.31 -23.08 -49.11
CA PRO A 76 0.09 -22.74 -49.40
C PRO A 76 0.82 -22.21 -48.15
N PRO A 77 2.18 -22.27 -48.10
CA PRO A 77 2.94 -21.81 -46.96
C PRO A 77 3.05 -20.27 -46.91
N LEU A 78 2.96 -19.70 -45.71
CA LEU A 78 3.24 -18.29 -45.43
C LEU A 78 4.76 -18.06 -45.31
N PRO A 79 5.30 -16.93 -45.80
CA PRO A 79 6.73 -16.63 -45.77
C PRO A 79 7.20 -16.21 -44.38
N SER A 80 8.37 -16.71 -43.98
CA SER A 80 9.04 -16.41 -42.72
C SER A 80 9.73 -15.03 -42.74
N ARG A 81 9.33 -14.15 -41.82
CA ARG A 81 10.17 -13.01 -41.36
C ARG A 81 9.95 -12.75 -39.86
N GLY A 82 11.03 -12.89 -39.09
CA GLY A 82 11.16 -12.49 -37.69
C GLY A 82 11.01 -13.63 -36.68
N ASN A 83 11.95 -13.73 -35.73
CA ASN A 83 11.92 -14.67 -34.59
C ASN A 83 10.64 -14.46 -33.75
N ARG A 84 9.58 -15.22 -34.05
CA ARG A 84 8.33 -15.26 -33.31
C ARG A 84 8.03 -16.71 -32.96
N SER A 85 7.87 -17.01 -31.68
CA SER A 85 7.47 -18.33 -31.18
C SER A 85 5.97 -18.35 -30.92
N PHE A 86 5.29 -19.41 -31.39
CA PHE A 86 3.87 -19.65 -31.20
C PHE A 86 3.68 -20.90 -30.34
N CYS A 87 2.77 -20.84 -29.36
CA CYS A 87 2.30 -22.02 -28.63
C CYS A 87 0.90 -22.40 -29.13
N GLU A 88 0.70 -23.66 -29.51
CA GLU A 88 -0.60 -24.22 -29.93
C GLU A 88 -1.16 -25.07 -28.79
N SER A 89 -2.44 -24.85 -28.45
CA SER A 89 -3.17 -25.68 -27.49
C SER A 89 -4.49 -26.16 -28.09
N ARG A 90 -4.77 -27.46 -27.96
CA ARG A 90 -6.09 -28.05 -28.26
C ARG A 90 -6.93 -28.11 -26.99
N ILE A 91 -8.07 -27.45 -27.03
CA ILE A 91 -9.11 -27.62 -26.02
C ILE A 91 -9.87 -28.89 -26.37
N GLY A 92 -9.85 -29.88 -25.49
CA GLY A 92 -10.61 -31.11 -25.68
C GLY A 92 -12.10 -30.81 -25.85
N VAL A 93 -12.66 -31.10 -27.02
CA VAL A 93 -14.11 -31.14 -27.26
C VAL A 93 -14.67 -32.25 -26.39
N ALA A 94 -15.62 -31.91 -25.52
CA ALA A 94 -16.17 -32.88 -24.61
C ALA A 94 -16.96 -33.97 -25.38
N PRO A 95 -16.88 -35.25 -25.00
CA PRO A 95 -17.60 -36.33 -25.69
C PRO A 95 -19.11 -36.06 -25.71
N VAL A 96 -19.77 -36.50 -26.79
CA VAL A 96 -21.24 -36.45 -26.92
C VAL A 96 -21.86 -37.17 -25.72
N GLY A 97 -22.65 -36.45 -24.91
CA GLY A 97 -23.25 -36.94 -23.66
C GLY A 97 -22.59 -36.42 -22.36
N SER A 98 -21.49 -35.68 -22.44
CA SER A 98 -20.93 -35.01 -21.26
C SER A 98 -21.75 -33.76 -20.90
N LYS A 99 -21.91 -33.46 -19.61
CA LYS A 99 -22.53 -32.20 -19.13
C LYS A 99 -21.67 -30.95 -19.40
N ARG A 100 -20.55 -31.05 -20.13
CA ARG A 100 -19.65 -29.93 -20.40
C ARG A 100 -19.96 -29.35 -21.79
N PRO A 101 -19.97 -28.02 -21.94
CA PRO A 101 -20.26 -27.39 -23.22
C PRO A 101 -19.23 -27.83 -24.30
N PRO A 102 -19.67 -28.07 -25.55
CA PRO A 102 -18.85 -28.64 -26.62
C PRO A 102 -17.75 -27.70 -27.14
N SER A 103 -17.81 -26.40 -26.81
CA SER A 103 -16.76 -25.43 -27.07
C SER A 103 -16.84 -24.29 -26.05
N PHE A 104 -15.70 -23.65 -25.77
CA PHE A 104 -15.66 -22.38 -25.05
C PHE A 104 -15.04 -21.31 -25.95
N THR A 105 -15.57 -20.09 -25.88
CA THR A 105 -14.97 -18.93 -26.54
C THR A 105 -14.18 -18.15 -25.51
N LEU A 106 -12.88 -17.98 -25.74
CA LEU A 106 -12.04 -17.09 -24.95
C LEU A 106 -11.91 -15.76 -25.69
N ALA A 107 -12.32 -14.67 -25.05
CA ALA A 107 -12.16 -13.32 -25.58
C ALA A 107 -11.54 -12.42 -24.51
N PRO A 108 -10.49 -11.64 -24.82
CA PRO A 108 -9.95 -10.66 -23.87
C PRO A 108 -10.98 -9.55 -23.66
N LEU A 109 -11.29 -9.28 -22.40
CA LEU A 109 -12.14 -8.15 -22.03
C LEU A 109 -11.32 -6.84 -22.10
N PRO A 110 -11.88 -5.73 -22.64
CA PRO A 110 -11.15 -4.46 -22.68
C PRO A 110 -10.85 -3.94 -21.27
N ALA A 111 -9.56 -3.74 -20.95
CA ALA A 111 -9.11 -3.27 -19.64
C ALA A 111 -9.73 -1.92 -19.22
N ARG A 112 -10.15 -1.10 -20.19
CA ARG A 112 -10.86 0.16 -19.95
C ARG A 112 -12.25 0.00 -19.31
N HIS A 113 -12.92 -1.14 -19.54
CA HIS A 113 -14.26 -1.42 -19.01
C HIS A 113 -14.24 -2.47 -17.90
N PHE A 114 -13.22 -3.34 -17.91
CA PHE A 114 -12.99 -4.37 -16.90
C PHE A 114 -11.66 -4.08 -16.23
N CYS A 115 -11.68 -3.05 -15.39
CA CYS A 115 -10.49 -2.45 -14.82
C CYS A 115 -9.81 -3.40 -13.84
N SER A 116 -8.49 -3.48 -13.91
CA SER A 116 -7.71 -4.11 -12.85
C SER A 116 -7.63 -3.16 -11.65
N GLY A 117 -7.37 -3.71 -10.48
CA GLY A 117 -7.13 -2.90 -9.29
C GLY A 117 -5.92 -1.99 -9.45
N HIS A 118 -4.89 -2.36 -10.22
CA HIS A 118 -3.76 -1.44 -10.47
C HIS A 118 -4.20 -0.18 -11.24
N LEU A 119 -4.97 -0.35 -12.32
CA LEU A 119 -5.49 0.79 -13.11
C LEU A 119 -6.42 1.68 -12.27
N TYR A 120 -7.32 1.06 -11.52
CA TYR A 120 -8.37 1.79 -10.79
C TYR A 120 -7.86 2.40 -9.47
N TRP A 121 -6.99 1.69 -8.74
CA TRP A 121 -6.56 2.06 -7.38
C TRP A 121 -5.25 2.83 -7.34
N LEU A 122 -4.27 2.35 -8.08
CA LEU A 122 -2.89 2.80 -7.99
C LEU A 122 -2.64 3.89 -9.02
N GLN A 123 -2.81 3.59 -10.31
CA GLN A 123 -2.63 4.57 -11.39
C GLN A 123 -3.66 5.68 -11.35
N GLN A 124 -4.91 5.35 -10.95
CA GLN A 124 -6.05 6.26 -11.06
C GLN A 124 -6.22 6.81 -12.49
N SER A 125 -5.76 6.05 -13.48
CA SER A 125 -5.80 6.41 -14.91
C SER A 125 -7.18 6.24 -15.52
N MET A 126 -8.09 5.57 -14.81
CA MET A 126 -9.47 5.34 -15.23
C MET A 126 -10.44 6.12 -14.36
N ALA A 127 -11.38 6.85 -14.97
CA ALA A 127 -12.45 7.48 -14.19
C ALA A 127 -13.41 6.39 -13.66
N PRO A 128 -14.04 6.58 -12.48
CA PRO A 128 -15.00 5.61 -11.94
C PRO A 128 -16.11 5.18 -12.91
N ARG A 129 -16.50 6.07 -13.84
CA ARG A 129 -17.56 5.83 -14.84
C ARG A 129 -17.11 4.99 -16.04
N ASP A 130 -15.81 4.82 -16.24
CA ASP A 130 -15.27 4.09 -17.39
C ASP A 130 -15.28 2.57 -17.14
N CYS A 131 -15.20 2.18 -15.86
CA CYS A 131 -15.14 0.80 -15.41
C CYS A 131 -16.54 0.24 -15.10
N VAL A 132 -16.97 -0.77 -15.86
CA VAL A 132 -18.18 -1.56 -15.59
C VAL A 132 -17.95 -2.51 -14.41
N ALA A 133 -16.73 -3.03 -14.30
CA ALA A 133 -16.32 -3.88 -13.19
C ALA A 133 -14.86 -3.58 -12.81
N VAL A 134 -14.54 -3.73 -11.52
CA VAL A 134 -13.16 -3.61 -11.02
C VAL A 134 -12.74 -4.94 -10.40
N HIS A 135 -11.74 -5.58 -10.99
CA HIS A 135 -11.14 -6.79 -10.45
C HIS A 135 -10.09 -6.44 -9.38
N MET A 136 -10.23 -6.97 -8.16
CA MET A 136 -9.39 -6.63 -6.99
C MET A 136 -7.99 -7.26 -7.00
N THR A 137 -7.34 -7.30 -8.17
CA THR A 137 -5.92 -7.65 -8.30
C THR A 137 -5.02 -6.46 -7.90
N PHE A 138 -3.77 -6.73 -7.52
CA PHE A 138 -2.82 -5.74 -6.96
C PHE A 138 -3.28 -5.06 -5.66
N THR A 139 -4.31 -5.60 -5.00
CA THR A 139 -4.70 -5.20 -3.65
C THR A 139 -4.10 -6.18 -2.64
N GLN A 140 -3.14 -5.70 -1.85
CA GLN A 140 -2.50 -6.51 -0.81
C GLN A 140 -3.38 -6.73 0.42
N SER A 141 -2.90 -7.53 1.37
CA SER A 141 -3.57 -7.82 2.65
C SER A 141 -4.89 -8.60 2.54
N GLY A 142 -4.99 -9.48 1.54
CA GLY A 142 -6.07 -10.46 1.43
C GLY A 142 -7.46 -9.81 1.42
N THR A 143 -8.43 -10.44 2.10
CA THR A 143 -9.81 -9.96 2.15
C THR A 143 -9.93 -8.58 2.80
N PHE A 144 -9.21 -8.32 3.89
CA PHE A 144 -9.26 -7.04 4.61
C PHE A 144 -8.83 -5.87 3.72
N GLY A 145 -7.70 -6.03 3.00
CA GLY A 145 -7.24 -5.00 2.06
C GLY A 145 -8.20 -4.76 0.90
N LYS A 146 -8.83 -5.82 0.38
CA LYS A 146 -9.85 -5.71 -0.67
C LYS A 146 -11.08 -4.94 -0.19
N ILE A 147 -11.62 -5.28 0.98
CA ILE A 147 -12.76 -4.57 1.57
C ILE A 147 -12.39 -3.11 1.81
N PHE A 148 -11.22 -2.85 2.37
CA PHE A 148 -10.78 -1.49 2.67
C PHE A 148 -10.66 -0.62 1.41
N ARG A 149 -10.06 -1.14 0.31
CA ARG A 149 -10.02 -0.44 -0.98
C ARG A 149 -11.40 -0.16 -1.54
N LEU A 150 -12.33 -1.12 -1.43
CA LEU A 150 -13.70 -0.93 -1.87
C LEU A 150 -14.42 0.15 -1.03
N ARG A 151 -14.14 0.26 0.27
CA ARG A 151 -14.66 1.34 1.12
C ARG A 151 -14.08 2.71 0.73
N GLU A 152 -12.77 2.79 0.53
CA GLU A 152 -12.09 4.02 0.06
C GLU A 152 -12.72 4.58 -1.22
N ALA A 153 -13.25 3.70 -2.06
CA ALA A 153 -13.88 4.00 -3.34
C ALA A 153 -15.40 4.17 -3.31
N HIS A 154 -16.03 3.99 -2.14
CA HIS A 154 -17.48 3.94 -1.98
C HIS A 154 -18.17 2.81 -2.78
N LEU A 155 -17.45 1.70 -3.02
CA LEU A 155 -17.94 0.51 -3.74
C LEU A 155 -18.33 -0.65 -2.80
N TRP A 156 -18.14 -0.52 -1.49
CA TRP A 156 -18.49 -1.55 -0.49
C TRP A 156 -19.88 -1.32 0.10
N LEU A 157 -20.92 -1.71 -0.63
CA LEU A 157 -22.32 -1.61 -0.21
C LEU A 157 -22.81 -2.62 0.86
N PRO A 158 -22.25 -3.84 1.01
CA PRO A 158 -22.82 -4.85 1.91
C PRO A 158 -22.83 -4.54 3.42
N GLN A 159 -22.26 -3.42 3.87
CA GLN A 159 -22.14 -3.05 5.28
C GLN A 159 -22.49 -1.57 5.51
N PRO A 160 -23.75 -1.15 5.27
CA PRO A 160 -24.17 0.24 5.46
C PRO A 160 -24.03 0.70 6.92
N GLU A 161 -24.14 -0.21 7.89
CA GLU A 161 -23.97 0.04 9.32
C GLU A 161 -22.60 0.62 9.68
N HIS A 162 -21.56 0.39 8.85
CA HIS A 162 -20.26 1.02 9.02
C HIS A 162 -20.34 2.55 9.00
N TYR A 163 -21.28 3.11 8.21
CA TYR A 163 -21.49 4.54 8.01
C TYR A 163 -22.70 5.09 8.80
N THR A 164 -23.67 4.24 9.16
CA THR A 164 -24.93 4.66 9.78
C THR A 164 -25.05 4.41 11.28
N SER A 165 -24.12 3.64 11.89
CA SER A 165 -24.16 3.28 13.33
C SER A 165 -23.79 4.40 14.31
N ILE A 166 -24.10 5.65 13.98
CA ILE A 166 -23.90 6.80 14.85
C ILE A 166 -25.20 7.05 15.62
N GLY A 167 -25.27 6.55 16.86
CA GLY A 167 -26.49 6.71 17.67
C GLY A 167 -26.45 6.30 19.14
N GLN A 168 -25.33 5.80 19.69
CA GLN A 168 -25.28 5.40 21.11
C GLN A 168 -24.26 6.15 21.97
N LYS A 169 -23.26 6.80 21.35
CA LYS A 169 -22.37 7.80 21.96
C LYS A 169 -22.07 8.86 20.90
N ALA A 170 -21.94 10.13 21.28
CA ALA A 170 -21.56 11.22 20.38
C ALA A 170 -20.19 10.95 19.77
N GLU A 171 -20.16 10.26 18.63
CA GLU A 171 -18.93 9.94 17.93
C GLU A 171 -18.34 11.24 17.37
N ARG A 172 -17.05 11.43 17.61
CA ARG A 172 -16.29 12.61 17.23
C ARG A 172 -15.05 12.14 16.52
N PHE A 173 -14.61 12.89 15.51
CA PHE A 173 -13.54 12.47 14.63
C PHE A 173 -12.27 13.31 14.83
N LEU A 174 -11.14 12.66 14.55
CA LEU A 174 -9.83 13.28 14.40
C LEU A 174 -9.25 12.88 13.04
N THR A 175 -8.71 13.83 12.32
CA THR A 175 -7.91 13.60 11.11
C THR A 175 -6.69 14.53 11.10
N PHE A 176 -5.78 14.36 10.16
CA PHE A 176 -4.54 15.13 10.10
C PHE A 176 -4.01 15.26 8.68
N SER A 177 -3.21 16.28 8.38
CA SER A 177 -2.47 16.30 7.11
C SER A 177 -1.26 15.36 7.19
N PRO A 178 -1.10 14.42 6.23
CA PRO A 178 0.01 13.48 6.28
C PRO A 178 1.33 14.18 5.87
N PRO A 179 2.48 13.68 6.37
CA PRO A 179 3.79 14.11 5.90
C PRO A 179 3.90 14.15 4.37
N GLN A 180 4.51 15.19 3.83
CA GLN A 180 4.74 15.31 2.39
C GLN A 180 6.16 14.85 2.02
N PRO A 181 6.38 14.39 0.77
CA PRO A 181 7.72 14.14 0.24
C PRO A 181 8.66 15.32 0.50
N ALA A 182 9.92 15.03 0.82
CA ALA A 182 10.94 16.06 1.02
C ALA A 182 11.35 16.65 -0.34
N GLY A 183 10.61 17.67 -0.79
CA GLY A 183 10.88 18.36 -2.05
C GLY A 183 10.46 17.57 -3.29
N THR A 184 11.26 17.68 -4.35
CA THR A 184 10.99 17.04 -5.64
C THR A 184 11.20 15.53 -5.58
N VAL A 185 10.39 14.77 -6.33
CA VAL A 185 10.58 13.33 -6.49
C VAL A 185 12.01 13.04 -6.95
N PRO A 186 12.76 12.15 -6.25
CA PRO A 186 14.12 11.82 -6.66
C PRO A 186 14.18 11.32 -8.11
N PRO A 187 15.28 11.63 -8.83
CA PRO A 187 15.43 11.20 -10.21
C PRO A 187 15.44 9.68 -10.31
N GLU A 188 14.98 9.20 -11.45
CA GLU A 188 15.16 7.79 -11.81
C GLU A 188 16.63 7.54 -12.09
N ILE A 189 17.16 6.50 -11.48
CA ILE A 189 18.48 5.97 -11.81
C ILE A 189 18.25 4.67 -12.56
N GLY A 190 18.87 4.49 -13.72
CA GLY A 190 18.78 3.25 -14.49
C GLY A 190 19.37 2.04 -13.75
N GLU A 191 19.32 0.86 -14.37
CA GLU A 191 19.96 -0.35 -13.81
C GLU A 191 21.49 -0.21 -13.85
N LEU A 192 22.07 0.51 -12.88
CA LEU A 192 23.53 0.72 -12.75
C LEU A 192 24.24 -0.44 -12.04
N ILE A 193 23.49 -1.33 -11.38
CA ILE A 193 24.02 -2.47 -10.62
C ILE A 193 23.43 -3.74 -11.21
N GLU A 194 24.29 -4.71 -11.52
CA GLU A 194 23.85 -6.03 -12.00
C GLU A 194 22.96 -6.73 -10.96
N LYS A 195 21.96 -7.45 -11.44
CA LYS A 195 21.07 -8.26 -10.62
C LYS A 195 21.86 -9.39 -9.97
N ASN A 196 21.88 -9.38 -8.64
CA ASN A 196 22.77 -10.22 -7.85
C ASN A 196 22.05 -11.06 -6.79
N ASP A 197 20.72 -11.15 -6.87
CA ASP A 197 20.00 -12.19 -6.15
C ASP A 197 20.28 -13.60 -6.71
N ARG A 198 19.83 -14.62 -5.98
CA ARG A 198 20.00 -16.05 -6.35
C ARG A 198 19.45 -16.37 -7.74
N TYR A 199 18.44 -15.62 -8.18
CA TYR A 199 17.73 -15.84 -9.44
C TYR A 199 18.21 -14.93 -10.58
N LYS A 200 19.21 -14.06 -10.33
CA LYS A 200 19.72 -13.05 -11.29
C LYS A 200 18.61 -12.14 -11.84
N ALA A 201 17.58 -11.89 -11.05
CA ALA A 201 16.38 -11.19 -11.42
C ALA A 201 16.01 -10.03 -10.47
N GLY A 202 16.77 -9.83 -9.39
CA GLY A 202 16.62 -8.71 -8.46
C GLY A 202 17.89 -8.39 -7.66
N TRP A 203 17.72 -7.65 -6.58
CA TRP A 203 18.79 -7.15 -5.70
C TRP A 203 18.41 -7.36 -4.23
N PRO A 204 19.35 -7.74 -3.35
CA PRO A 204 19.15 -7.65 -1.91
C PRO A 204 18.78 -6.23 -1.47
N ALA A 205 18.00 -6.10 -0.40
CA ALA A 205 17.45 -4.83 0.10
C ALA A 205 18.48 -3.69 0.23
N PRO A 206 19.70 -3.90 0.79
CA PRO A 206 20.70 -2.83 0.86
C PRO A 206 21.14 -2.32 -0.52
N SER A 207 21.26 -3.23 -1.49
CA SER A 207 21.63 -2.88 -2.86
C SER A 207 20.50 -2.14 -3.57
N ALA A 208 19.24 -2.55 -3.34
CA ALA A 208 18.07 -1.89 -3.89
C ALA A 208 17.89 -0.46 -3.38
N LEU A 209 18.10 -0.23 -2.07
CA LEU A 209 18.05 1.11 -1.47
C LEU A 209 19.15 2.03 -2.00
N ARG A 210 20.35 1.51 -2.27
CA ARG A 210 21.43 2.28 -2.91
C ARG A 210 21.16 2.55 -4.39
N LEU A 211 20.55 1.59 -5.09
CA LEU A 211 20.25 1.69 -6.52
C LEU A 211 19.12 2.68 -6.80
N SER A 212 18.08 2.70 -5.96
CA SER A 212 16.87 3.50 -6.18
C SER A 212 16.70 4.58 -5.11
N PRO A 213 17.06 5.85 -5.41
CA PRO A 213 16.78 6.98 -4.53
C PRO A 213 15.29 7.16 -4.26
N ARG A 214 14.44 6.79 -5.22
CA ARG A 214 12.98 6.80 -5.06
C ARG A 214 12.52 5.79 -4.01
N LEU A 215 13.11 4.59 -3.99
CA LEU A 215 12.82 3.60 -2.94
C LEU A 215 13.29 4.10 -1.57
N ALA A 216 14.50 4.65 -1.48
CA ALA A 216 15.01 5.22 -0.23
C ALA A 216 14.10 6.34 0.29
N ALA A 217 13.73 7.29 -0.57
CA ALA A 217 12.80 8.37 -0.20
C ALA A 217 11.40 7.86 0.13
N HIS A 218 10.93 6.81 -0.54
CA HIS A 218 9.67 6.15 -0.20
C HIS A 218 9.71 5.59 1.22
N VAL A 219 10.73 4.81 1.57
CA VAL A 219 10.88 4.22 2.91
C VAL A 219 10.95 5.31 3.98
N GLU A 220 11.60 6.44 3.70
CA GLU A 220 11.61 7.59 4.61
C GLU A 220 10.23 8.19 4.81
N LEU A 221 9.52 8.40 3.71
CA LEU A 221 8.17 8.94 3.76
C LEU A 221 7.22 8.00 4.53
N VAL A 222 7.35 6.68 4.33
CA VAL A 222 6.60 5.68 5.11
C VAL A 222 6.93 5.77 6.60
N ARG A 223 8.21 5.92 6.97
CA ARG A 223 8.60 6.11 8.38
C ARG A 223 7.89 7.32 9.01
N ARG A 224 7.89 8.45 8.29
CA ARG A 224 7.23 9.68 8.75
C ARG A 224 5.71 9.51 8.86
N HIS A 225 5.07 8.88 7.87
CA HIS A 225 3.64 8.54 7.91
C HIS A 225 3.30 7.68 9.12
N ARG A 226 4.13 6.66 9.42
CA ARG A 226 3.96 5.78 10.57
C ARG A 226 4.12 6.55 11.89
N LEU A 227 5.11 7.43 11.99
CA LEU A 227 5.32 8.28 13.17
C LEU A 227 4.13 9.21 13.43
N ALA A 228 3.64 9.88 12.38
CA ALA A 228 2.50 10.78 12.41
C ALA A 228 1.20 10.04 12.79
N LEU A 229 0.96 8.85 12.22
CA LEU A 229 -0.22 8.07 12.59
C LEU A 229 -0.15 7.57 14.03
N ARG A 230 1.04 7.19 14.54
CA ARG A 230 1.21 6.82 15.95
C ARG A 230 0.88 7.98 16.90
N ASP A 231 1.28 9.20 16.57
CA ASP A 231 0.89 10.39 17.36
C ASP A 231 -0.61 10.67 17.28
N ALA A 232 -1.18 10.60 16.07
CA ALA A 232 -2.60 10.81 15.87
C ALA A 232 -3.44 9.77 16.63
N LEU A 233 -2.99 8.52 16.70
CA LEU A 233 -3.63 7.46 17.51
C LEU A 233 -3.56 7.78 19.01
N ALA A 234 -2.43 8.29 19.51
CA ALA A 234 -2.34 8.72 20.91
C ALA A 234 -3.30 9.87 21.21
N ILE A 235 -3.32 10.90 20.36
CA ILE A 235 -4.21 12.06 20.51
C ILE A 235 -5.68 11.63 20.42
N ALA A 236 -6.03 10.77 19.45
CA ALA A 236 -7.37 10.23 19.30
C ALA A 236 -7.81 9.45 20.55
N ARG A 237 -6.92 8.65 21.15
CA ARG A 237 -7.17 7.95 22.41
C ARG A 237 -7.43 8.93 23.55
N ILE A 238 -6.56 9.92 23.73
CA ILE A 238 -6.63 10.90 24.81
C ILE A 238 -7.93 11.71 24.77
N LEU A 239 -8.39 12.06 23.56
CA LEU A 239 -9.60 12.84 23.32
C LEU A 239 -10.86 11.99 23.11
N ASN A 240 -10.73 10.65 23.17
CA ASN A 240 -11.80 9.69 22.88
C ASN A 240 -12.50 9.96 21.53
N ARG A 241 -11.70 10.06 20.47
CA ARG A 241 -12.14 10.32 19.10
C ARG A 241 -11.82 9.15 18.18
N THR A 242 -12.68 8.90 17.20
CA THR A 242 -12.44 7.98 16.10
C THR A 242 -11.49 8.63 15.11
N ILE A 243 -10.44 7.91 14.67
CA ILE A 243 -9.49 8.46 13.69
C ILE A 243 -9.99 8.20 12.27
N VAL A 244 -10.03 9.24 11.45
CA VAL A 244 -10.23 9.16 10.00
C VAL A 244 -8.85 9.32 9.37
N LEU A 245 -8.38 8.23 8.77
CA LEU A 245 -7.05 8.18 8.16
C LEU A 245 -6.94 9.19 7.02
N PRO A 246 -5.79 9.86 6.85
CA PRO A 246 -5.62 10.77 5.74
C PRO A 246 -5.21 10.05 4.45
N ARG A 247 -5.14 10.84 3.38
CA ARG A 247 -4.62 10.43 2.07
C ARG A 247 -3.10 10.45 2.05
N PHE A 248 -2.47 9.34 2.41
CA PHE A 248 -1.02 9.22 2.38
C PHE A 248 -0.47 9.20 0.95
N GLN A 249 0.74 9.74 0.77
CA GLN A 249 1.44 9.70 -0.52
C GLN A 249 2.54 8.67 -0.54
N CYS A 250 2.81 8.10 -1.72
CA CYS A 250 3.91 7.16 -1.94
C CYS A 250 4.76 7.55 -3.15
N LEU A 251 6.06 7.24 -3.03
CA LEU A 251 7.08 7.50 -4.06
C LEU A 251 7.58 6.24 -4.77
N CYS A 252 7.01 5.09 -4.42
CA CYS A 252 7.40 3.81 -4.99
C CYS A 252 6.19 2.87 -4.99
N ASP A 253 5.91 2.32 -6.16
CA ASP A 253 4.94 1.25 -6.35
C ASP A 253 5.40 -0.02 -5.62
N ARG A 254 4.52 -1.01 -5.53
CA ARG A 254 4.85 -2.29 -4.90
C ARG A 254 4.36 -3.43 -5.80
N ALA A 255 5.28 -4.34 -6.13
CA ALA A 255 4.98 -5.53 -6.91
C ALA A 255 5.70 -6.76 -6.35
N ASP A 256 5.14 -7.93 -6.61
CA ASP A 256 5.69 -9.22 -6.19
C ASP A 256 6.98 -9.58 -6.96
N SER A 257 7.21 -8.96 -8.13
CA SER A 257 8.44 -9.13 -8.90
C SER A 257 9.32 -7.87 -8.83
N PRO A 258 10.60 -8.02 -8.42
CA PRO A 258 11.51 -6.89 -8.24
C PRO A 258 11.84 -6.14 -9.52
N SER A 259 12.02 -6.86 -10.62
CA SER A 259 12.38 -6.29 -11.93
C SER A 259 11.26 -5.48 -12.58
N LEU A 260 10.03 -5.56 -12.06
CA LEU A 260 8.89 -4.82 -12.60
C LEU A 260 8.86 -3.37 -12.13
N VAL A 261 9.24 -3.13 -10.87
CA VAL A 261 9.12 -1.82 -10.20
C VAL A 261 10.48 -1.17 -10.00
N LEU A 262 11.54 -1.93 -9.76
CA LEU A 262 12.88 -1.35 -9.63
C LEU A 262 13.61 -1.30 -10.97
N PRO A 263 14.45 -0.27 -11.18
CA PRO A 263 14.81 0.80 -10.23
C PRO A 263 13.87 2.03 -10.25
N SER A 264 12.94 2.10 -11.21
CA SER A 264 12.08 3.26 -11.50
C SER A 264 11.07 3.61 -10.41
N CYS A 265 10.78 2.70 -9.50
CA CYS A 265 9.72 2.80 -8.50
C CYS A 265 8.31 2.92 -9.08
N THR A 266 8.13 2.58 -10.35
CA THR A 266 6.85 2.47 -11.05
C THR A 266 6.90 1.21 -11.91
N MET A 267 5.78 0.51 -12.06
CA MET A 267 5.76 -0.62 -12.99
C MET A 267 6.07 -0.15 -14.42
N ARG A 268 6.89 -0.89 -15.17
CA ARG A 268 7.12 -0.58 -16.59
C ARG A 268 5.80 -0.53 -17.37
N ALA A 269 5.66 0.48 -18.23
CA ALA A 269 4.44 0.79 -18.99
C ALA A 269 3.21 1.17 -18.13
N SER A 270 3.44 1.54 -16.86
CA SER A 270 2.43 2.16 -16.01
C SER A 270 2.33 3.66 -16.31
N GLU A 271 1.11 4.20 -16.26
CA GLU A 271 0.86 5.65 -16.30
C GLU A 271 0.94 6.30 -14.90
N LEU A 272 1.34 5.52 -13.88
CA LEU A 272 1.49 5.98 -12.50
C LEU A 272 2.46 7.17 -12.41
N GLN A 273 1.95 8.30 -11.93
CA GLN A 273 2.75 9.49 -11.67
C GLN A 273 3.15 9.54 -10.20
N LEU A 274 4.41 9.87 -9.93
CA LEU A 274 4.92 10.07 -8.57
C LEU A 274 4.82 11.56 -8.19
N PRO A 275 4.45 11.90 -6.94
CA PRO A 275 3.87 11.01 -5.92
C PRO A 275 2.43 10.61 -6.26
N PHE A 276 2.01 9.43 -5.82
CA PHE A 276 0.63 8.95 -5.96
C PHE A 276 -0.04 8.74 -4.60
N LEU A 277 -1.37 8.60 -4.60
CA LEU A 277 -2.13 8.23 -3.41
C LEU A 277 -1.81 6.79 -3.00
N CYS A 278 -1.20 6.63 -1.84
CA CYS A 278 -0.73 5.34 -1.37
C CYS A 278 -1.89 4.47 -0.87
N PRO A 279 -1.97 3.19 -1.28
CA PRO A 279 -2.81 2.23 -0.59
C PRO A 279 -2.36 2.07 0.86
N MET A 280 -3.30 2.02 1.79
CA MET A 280 -2.99 1.77 3.21
C MET A 280 -2.22 0.46 3.43
N THR A 281 -2.45 -0.54 2.58
CA THR A 281 -1.78 -1.84 2.61
C THR A 281 -0.29 -1.75 2.24
N TYR A 282 0.15 -0.65 1.63
CA TYR A 282 1.57 -0.40 1.37
C TYR A 282 2.28 0.11 2.60
N LEU A 283 1.57 0.72 3.56
CA LEU A 283 2.15 1.41 4.70
C LEU A 283 2.08 0.58 5.99
N PHE A 284 1.03 -0.24 6.12
CA PHE A 284 0.71 -0.97 7.36
C PHE A 284 0.25 -2.40 7.09
N ASP A 285 0.44 -3.27 8.08
CA ASP A 285 -0.28 -4.54 8.16
C ASP A 285 -1.75 -4.27 8.46
N LEU A 286 -2.53 -4.03 7.40
CA LEU A 286 -3.90 -3.58 7.52
C LEU A 286 -4.82 -4.54 8.32
N PRO A 287 -4.75 -5.87 8.18
CA PRO A 287 -5.49 -6.79 9.04
C PRO A 287 -5.25 -6.52 10.52
N ARG A 288 -3.99 -6.37 10.94
CA ARG A 288 -3.66 -6.05 12.34
C ARG A 288 -4.17 -4.67 12.74
N LEU A 289 -4.01 -3.68 11.87
CA LEU A 289 -4.50 -2.33 12.11
C LEU A 289 -6.03 -2.30 12.26
N MET A 290 -6.77 -3.09 11.49
CA MET A 290 -8.23 -3.17 11.54
C MET A 290 -8.73 -3.95 12.77
N MET A 291 -7.97 -4.92 13.28
CA MET A 291 -8.32 -5.61 14.53
C MET A 291 -8.40 -4.64 15.72
N MET A 292 -7.72 -3.50 15.64
CA MET A 292 -7.79 -2.44 16.64
C MET A 292 -9.19 -1.85 16.83
N ASP A 293 -10.02 -1.84 15.77
CA ASP A 293 -11.43 -1.40 15.84
C ASP A 293 -12.31 -2.34 16.68
N THR A 294 -11.85 -3.58 16.91
CA THR A 294 -12.55 -4.57 17.73
C THR A 294 -12.22 -4.46 19.22
N ASP A 295 -11.12 -3.80 19.58
CA ASP A 295 -10.76 -3.55 20.98
C ASP A 295 -11.42 -2.25 21.45
N THR A 296 -12.45 -2.37 22.27
CA THR A 296 -13.19 -1.21 22.84
C THR A 296 -12.32 -0.30 23.69
N ARG A 297 -11.14 -0.77 24.10
CA ARG A 297 -10.17 0.05 24.84
C ARG A 297 -9.38 0.95 23.92
N PHE A 298 -9.39 0.77 22.60
CA PHE A 298 -8.57 1.54 21.67
C PHE A 298 -9.38 2.39 20.68
N VAL A 299 -8.64 3.12 19.86
CA VAL A 299 -9.16 4.04 18.85
C VAL A 299 -9.73 3.27 17.66
N LYS A 300 -10.98 3.58 17.32
CA LYS A 300 -11.62 3.14 16.08
C LYS A 300 -10.98 3.80 14.87
N ILE A 301 -10.80 3.05 13.79
CA ILE A 301 -10.19 3.53 12.54
C ILE A 301 -11.21 3.54 11.41
N LYS A 302 -11.26 4.65 10.68
CA LYS A 302 -12.02 4.81 9.45
C LYS A 302 -11.12 5.20 8.29
N GLU A 303 -11.48 4.76 7.09
CA GLU A 303 -10.82 5.12 5.83
C GLU A 303 -10.98 6.60 5.49
N PHE A 304 -10.09 7.14 4.64
CA PHE A 304 -10.07 8.57 4.32
C PHE A 304 -11.36 9.09 3.67
N SER A 305 -12.11 8.21 3.01
CA SER A 305 -13.32 8.55 2.28
C SER A 305 -14.57 8.52 3.16
N TYR A 306 -14.44 8.13 4.43
CA TYR A 306 -15.55 7.91 5.36
C TYR A 306 -16.43 9.15 5.54
N LEU A 307 -15.83 10.31 5.84
CA LEU A 307 -16.58 11.55 6.05
C LEU A 307 -17.26 12.05 4.78
N SER A 308 -16.74 11.69 3.60
CA SER A 308 -17.35 12.03 2.29
C SER A 308 -18.40 11.03 1.80
N HIS A 309 -18.59 9.92 2.51
CA HIS A 309 -19.49 8.86 2.06
C HIS A 309 -20.96 9.34 2.15
N PRO A 310 -21.82 9.06 1.15
CA PRO A 310 -23.21 9.52 1.14
C PRO A 310 -24.05 9.06 2.33
N LEU A 311 -23.77 7.86 2.86
CA LEU A 311 -24.45 7.29 4.03
C LEU A 311 -23.94 7.85 5.38
N THR A 312 -22.83 8.58 5.39
CA THR A 312 -22.34 9.22 6.62
C THR A 312 -23.29 10.36 7.00
N SER A 313 -23.56 10.50 8.31
CA SER A 313 -24.49 11.53 8.80
C SER A 313 -24.11 12.92 8.27
N PRO A 314 -25.09 13.71 7.78
CA PRO A 314 -24.87 15.09 7.33
C PRO A 314 -24.15 15.95 8.38
N SER A 315 -24.37 15.69 9.67
CA SER A 315 -23.72 16.40 10.79
C SER A 315 -22.19 16.26 10.80
N PHE A 316 -21.63 15.25 10.14
CA PHE A 316 -20.19 15.04 10.01
C PHE A 316 -19.70 15.29 8.58
N ARG A 317 -20.48 14.88 7.58
CA ARG A 317 -20.14 15.07 6.16
C ARG A 317 -20.09 16.55 5.79
N ASP A 318 -21.05 17.33 6.29
CA ASP A 318 -21.20 18.74 5.94
C ASP A 318 -20.55 19.66 7.00
N ALA A 319 -19.96 19.07 8.06
CA ALA A 319 -19.21 19.82 9.06
C ALA A 319 -17.87 20.29 8.50
N SER A 320 -17.55 21.57 8.72
CA SER A 320 -16.21 22.08 8.50
C SER A 320 -15.27 21.53 9.57
N PRO A 321 -14.20 20.80 9.22
CA PRO A 321 -13.22 20.37 10.20
C PRO A 321 -12.59 21.59 10.90
N LEU A 322 -12.48 21.53 12.23
CA LEU A 322 -11.80 22.58 12.99
C LEU A 322 -10.28 22.39 12.83
N PRO A 323 -9.56 23.35 12.21
CA PRO A 323 -8.11 23.25 12.07
C PRO A 323 -7.43 23.46 13.42
N VAL A 324 -6.54 22.53 13.76
CA VAL A 324 -5.67 22.59 14.94
C VAL A 324 -4.25 22.90 14.46
N ALA A 325 -3.79 24.11 14.73
CA ALA A 325 -2.45 24.55 14.37
C ALA A 325 -1.42 23.86 15.27
N ILE A 326 -0.30 23.44 14.68
CA ILE A 326 0.83 22.90 15.46
C ILE A 326 1.97 23.91 15.39
N VAL A 327 2.44 24.34 16.55
CA VAL A 327 3.41 25.44 16.66
C VAL A 327 4.65 25.03 17.47
N PRO A 328 5.80 25.68 17.24
CA PRO A 328 7.06 25.24 17.86
C PRO A 328 7.19 25.58 19.34
N ASN A 329 6.47 26.59 19.85
CA ASN A 329 6.61 27.09 21.22
C ASN A 329 5.28 27.59 21.82
N ALA A 330 5.27 27.73 23.15
CA ALA A 330 4.10 28.13 23.93
C ALA A 330 3.60 29.55 23.62
N VAL A 331 4.49 30.47 23.28
CA VAL A 331 4.13 31.87 22.97
C VAL A 331 3.27 31.94 21.70
N ALA A 332 3.67 31.22 20.66
CA ALA A 332 2.88 31.11 19.43
C ALA A 332 1.52 30.45 19.70
N ALA A 333 1.48 29.40 20.53
CA ALA A 333 0.25 28.70 20.87
C ALA A 333 -0.73 29.61 21.64
N SER A 334 -0.22 30.34 22.63
CA SER A 334 -1.00 31.28 23.44
C SER A 334 -1.58 32.40 22.59
N THR A 335 -0.80 32.94 21.65
CA THR A 335 -1.26 33.97 20.72
C THR A 335 -2.40 33.48 19.82
N LEU A 336 -2.30 32.26 19.29
CA LEU A 336 -3.37 31.68 18.47
C LEU A 336 -4.63 31.38 19.28
N ARG A 337 -4.48 30.86 20.50
CA ARG A 337 -5.62 30.55 21.38
C ARG A 337 -6.33 31.81 21.88
N ALA A 338 -5.60 32.89 22.13
CA ALA A 338 -6.19 34.20 22.45
C ALA A 338 -7.11 34.72 21.32
N ASN A 339 -6.82 34.34 20.08
CA ASN A 339 -7.65 34.62 18.90
C ASN A 339 -8.72 33.54 18.64
N GLY A 340 -9.01 32.66 19.61
CA GLY A 340 -10.02 31.61 19.50
C GLY A 340 -9.64 30.43 18.59
N ARG A 341 -8.37 30.28 18.19
CA ARG A 341 -7.91 29.17 17.35
C ARG A 341 -7.41 28.00 18.21
N ALA A 342 -7.69 26.77 17.77
CA ALA A 342 -7.10 25.59 18.37
C ALA A 342 -5.61 25.49 17.99
N ALA A 343 -4.73 25.40 18.98
CA ALA A 343 -3.30 25.28 18.78
C ALA A 343 -2.66 24.32 19.79
N LEU A 344 -1.69 23.54 19.34
CA LEU A 344 -0.88 22.61 20.12
C LEU A 344 0.60 22.93 19.92
N VAL A 345 1.42 22.67 20.93
CA VAL A 345 2.88 22.74 20.78
C VAL A 345 3.44 21.35 20.53
N ASP A 346 4.50 21.26 19.72
CA ASP A 346 5.24 20.01 19.54
C ASP A 346 5.70 19.39 20.87
N GLY A 347 5.34 18.13 21.07
CA GLY A 347 5.78 17.31 22.19
C GLY A 347 4.91 17.43 23.44
N PHE A 348 3.65 17.84 23.30
CA PHE A 348 2.70 17.91 24.42
C PHE A 348 2.50 16.57 25.14
N SER A 349 2.28 16.66 26.45
CA SER A 349 1.78 15.56 27.27
C SER A 349 0.29 15.32 27.03
N ASP A 350 -0.21 14.19 27.52
CA ASP A 350 -1.63 13.88 27.55
C ASP A 350 -2.47 14.89 28.35
N ALA A 351 -1.96 15.34 29.50
CA ALA A 351 -2.62 16.38 30.30
C ALA A 351 -2.69 17.73 29.57
N GLN A 352 -1.58 18.14 28.94
CA GLN A 352 -1.50 19.39 28.17
C GLN A 352 -2.44 19.37 26.95
N LEU A 353 -2.50 18.24 26.24
CA LEU A 353 -3.42 18.07 25.12
C LEU A 353 -4.88 18.25 25.54
N ARG A 354 -5.29 17.63 26.66
CA ARG A 354 -6.66 17.78 27.19
C ARG A 354 -6.96 19.21 27.56
N ALA A 355 -6.04 19.89 28.26
CA ALA A 355 -6.22 21.28 28.66
C ALA A 355 -6.33 22.22 27.44
N ALA A 356 -5.44 22.05 26.45
CA ALA A 356 -5.40 22.90 25.26
C ALA A 356 -6.61 22.76 24.36
N LEU A 357 -7.21 21.56 24.29
CA LEU A 357 -8.35 21.27 23.41
C LEU A 357 -9.70 21.20 24.14
N ALA A 358 -9.73 21.35 25.46
CA ALA A 358 -10.96 21.41 26.24
C ALA A 358 -11.99 22.43 25.71
N PRO A 359 -11.59 23.66 25.29
CA PRO A 359 -12.54 24.63 24.71
C PRO A 359 -13.19 24.15 23.40
N PHE A 360 -12.60 23.14 22.74
CA PHE A 360 -13.03 22.63 21.45
C PHE A 360 -13.56 21.19 21.54
N ALA A 361 -13.86 20.70 22.76
CA ALA A 361 -14.27 19.33 23.02
C ALA A 361 -15.52 18.91 22.20
N ASP A 362 -16.42 19.85 21.95
CA ASP A 362 -17.68 19.60 21.21
C ASP A 362 -17.54 19.66 19.69
N SER A 363 -16.36 20.00 19.17
CA SER A 363 -16.11 19.96 17.73
C SER A 363 -16.32 18.56 17.18
N SER A 364 -17.13 18.43 16.13
CA SER A 364 -17.45 17.15 15.50
C SER A 364 -16.22 16.52 14.85
N VAL A 365 -15.41 17.32 14.17
CA VAL A 365 -14.18 16.91 13.48
C VAL A 365 -13.04 17.86 13.84
N LEU A 366 -11.94 17.31 14.37
CA LEU A 366 -10.68 18.04 14.53
C LEU A 366 -9.73 17.65 13.39
N HIS A 367 -9.07 18.63 12.77
CA HIS A 367 -8.06 18.43 11.73
C HIS A 367 -6.71 18.97 12.20
N LEU A 368 -5.77 18.08 12.51
CA LEU A 368 -4.40 18.49 12.84
C LEU A 368 -3.68 18.94 11.58
N GLU A 369 -3.04 20.12 11.62
CA GLU A 369 -2.23 20.62 10.50
C GLU A 369 -1.16 19.60 10.07
N HIS A 370 -0.55 18.93 11.05
CA HIS A 370 0.24 17.71 10.90
C HIS A 370 0.17 16.92 12.20
N ALA A 371 0.58 15.65 12.18
CA ALA A 371 0.67 14.83 13.39
C ALA A 371 2.10 14.34 13.69
N GLU A 372 3.07 14.64 12.83
CA GLU A 372 4.45 14.16 13.00
C GLU A 372 5.14 14.86 14.17
N GLY A 373 5.37 14.14 15.26
CA GLY A 373 6.10 14.61 16.43
C GLY A 373 5.28 15.45 17.42
N VAL A 374 3.96 15.49 17.24
CA VAL A 374 3.05 16.32 18.05
C VAL A 374 2.91 15.79 19.47
N PHE A 375 2.75 14.47 19.62
CA PHE A 375 2.54 13.87 20.94
C PHE A 375 3.88 13.48 21.57
N GLY A 376 4.13 14.07 22.73
CA GLY A 376 5.35 13.82 23.48
C GLY A 376 5.27 12.54 24.29
N GLY A 377 4.24 12.42 25.14
CA GLY A 377 4.25 11.36 26.13
C GLY A 377 3.13 11.40 27.15
N TRP A 378 3.14 10.39 28.01
CA TRP A 378 2.10 10.14 28.99
C TRP A 378 2.57 10.53 30.39
N GLY A 379 1.72 11.21 31.16
CA GLY A 379 1.91 11.39 32.60
C GLY A 379 1.63 10.11 33.40
N SER A 380 0.82 9.18 32.87
CA SER A 380 0.53 7.88 33.50
C SER A 380 1.40 6.76 32.92
N ALA A 381 2.09 6.02 33.80
CA ALA A 381 2.90 4.88 33.43
C ALA A 381 2.06 3.71 32.89
N ASP A 382 0.83 3.55 33.38
CA ASP A 382 -0.06 2.46 32.96
C ASP A 382 -0.66 2.74 31.59
N GLU A 383 -1.08 3.99 31.33
CA GLU A 383 -1.54 4.40 29.99
C GLU A 383 -0.40 4.31 28.97
N HIS A 384 0.81 4.70 29.35
CA HIS A 384 1.99 4.53 28.50
C HIS A 384 2.21 3.07 28.12
N LYS A 385 2.29 2.16 29.11
CA LYS A 385 2.50 0.73 28.88
C LYS A 385 1.39 0.12 28.04
N LEU A 386 0.14 0.49 28.33
CA LEU A 386 -1.01 0.03 27.57
C LEU A 386 -0.90 0.48 26.12
N PHE A 387 -0.67 1.78 25.86
CA PHE A 387 -0.55 2.31 24.51
C PHE A 387 0.59 1.65 23.73
N GLU A 388 1.78 1.54 24.31
CA GLU A 388 2.94 0.92 23.65
C GLU A 388 2.75 -0.57 23.38
N SER A 389 2.07 -1.30 24.28
CA SER A 389 1.74 -2.71 24.05
C SER A 389 0.80 -2.87 22.84
N GLN A 390 -0.15 -1.96 22.68
CA GLN A 390 -1.14 -2.00 21.60
C GLN A 390 -0.54 -1.59 20.26
N ILE A 391 0.27 -0.54 20.23
CA ILE A 391 1.05 -0.14 19.04
C ILE A 391 1.93 -1.32 18.58
N ARG A 392 2.59 -2.02 19.50
CA ARG A 392 3.40 -3.19 19.17
C ARG A 392 2.60 -4.33 18.53
N VAL A 393 1.36 -4.56 18.96
CA VAL A 393 0.52 -5.66 18.47
C VAL A 393 -0.15 -5.31 17.14
N TYR A 394 -0.78 -4.13 17.05
CA TYR A 394 -1.65 -3.77 15.94
C TYR A 394 -1.00 -2.92 14.86
N PHE A 395 0.09 -2.22 15.18
CA PHE A 395 0.66 -1.19 14.31
C PHE A 395 2.11 -1.50 13.87
N ALA A 396 2.91 -2.10 14.75
CA ALA A 396 4.31 -2.42 14.48
C ALA A 396 4.47 -3.47 13.37
N GLY A 397 5.61 -3.38 12.68
CA GLY A 397 5.95 -4.21 11.54
C GLY A 397 5.39 -3.72 10.21
N GLY A 398 5.38 -4.63 9.24
CA GLY A 398 5.16 -4.31 7.82
C GLY A 398 6.47 -4.14 7.08
N SER A 399 6.38 -4.19 5.75
CA SER A 399 7.54 -4.11 4.88
C SER A 399 7.13 -3.67 3.48
N TRP A 400 8.11 -3.11 2.77
CA TRP A 400 8.05 -2.97 1.32
C TRP A 400 8.68 -4.20 0.68
N CYS A 401 7.98 -4.84 -0.26
CA CYS A 401 8.49 -6.00 -0.96
C CYS A 401 7.95 -6.07 -2.40
N CYS A 402 8.71 -6.56 -3.38
CA CYS A 402 10.04 -7.17 -3.20
C CYS A 402 11.11 -6.57 -4.09
N SER A 403 12.33 -6.44 -3.55
CA SER A 403 13.54 -6.09 -4.32
C SER A 403 14.32 -7.30 -4.86
N SER A 404 14.01 -8.51 -4.39
CA SER A 404 14.59 -9.79 -4.83
C SER A 404 13.51 -10.88 -4.83
N TYR A 405 13.67 -11.90 -5.67
CA TYR A 405 12.83 -13.11 -5.64
C TYR A 405 13.13 -14.00 -4.43
N ASP A 406 14.31 -13.85 -3.84
CA ASP A 406 14.52 -14.31 -2.47
C ASP A 406 13.88 -13.28 -1.52
N HIS A 407 12.67 -13.58 -1.06
CA HIS A 407 11.89 -12.69 -0.21
C HIS A 407 12.64 -12.31 1.08
N LYS A 408 13.49 -13.19 1.64
CA LYS A 408 14.23 -12.88 2.87
C LYS A 408 15.24 -11.76 2.64
N LEU A 409 15.92 -11.81 1.51
CA LEU A 409 16.92 -10.82 1.12
C LEU A 409 16.31 -9.58 0.46
N GLY A 410 15.14 -9.72 -0.16
CA GLY A 410 14.48 -8.67 -0.94
C GLY A 410 13.48 -7.81 -0.19
N THR A 411 13.16 -8.16 1.05
CA THR A 411 12.21 -7.42 1.89
C THR A 411 12.90 -6.25 2.56
N VAL A 412 12.34 -5.05 2.40
CA VAL A 412 12.74 -3.87 3.17
C VAL A 412 11.74 -3.71 4.32
N PRO A 413 12.09 -4.05 5.57
CA PRO A 413 11.18 -3.86 6.69
C PRO A 413 10.90 -2.36 6.87
N TYR A 414 9.72 -2.01 7.38
CA TYR A 414 9.49 -0.63 7.82
C TYR A 414 10.04 -0.43 9.22
N ALA A 415 10.59 0.76 9.46
CA ALA A 415 10.95 1.15 10.81
C ALA A 415 9.69 1.28 11.66
N ASP A 416 9.74 0.70 12.86
CA ASP A 416 8.71 0.94 13.85
C ASP A 416 8.76 2.39 14.33
N PRO A 417 7.58 2.99 14.61
CA PRO A 417 7.56 4.32 15.18
C PRO A 417 8.31 4.28 16.52
N VAL A 418 9.02 5.37 16.79
CA VAL A 418 9.68 5.56 18.08
C VAL A 418 8.61 5.54 19.17
N GLN A 419 8.91 4.86 20.28
CA GLN A 419 8.03 4.81 21.44
C GLN A 419 7.73 6.21 21.95
N THR A 420 6.50 6.42 22.39
CA THR A 420 6.18 7.59 23.22
C THR A 420 6.99 7.50 24.52
N ALA A 421 7.16 8.61 25.23
CA ALA A 421 7.91 8.54 26.49
C ALA A 421 7.02 8.80 27.70
N PHE A 422 7.41 8.20 28.81
CA PHE A 422 6.83 8.48 30.10
C PHE A 422 7.37 9.83 30.60
N LEU A 423 6.48 10.78 30.85
CA LEU A 423 6.82 12.08 31.41
C LEU A 423 6.57 12.01 32.93
N PRO A 424 7.58 12.25 33.78
CA PRO A 424 7.36 12.38 35.22
C PRO A 424 6.26 13.40 35.50
N ALA A 425 5.51 13.23 36.60
CA ALA A 425 4.40 14.11 36.98
C ALA A 425 4.82 15.60 36.97
N THR A 426 6.05 15.90 37.40
CA THR A 426 6.62 17.25 37.33
C THR A 426 6.61 17.83 35.92
N CYS A 427 6.95 17.06 34.88
CA CYS A 427 6.90 17.51 33.49
C CYS A 427 5.51 17.40 32.85
N ALA A 428 4.59 16.61 33.42
CA ALA A 428 3.25 16.40 32.89
C ALA A 428 2.23 17.43 33.42
N ASP A 429 2.40 17.88 34.67
CA ASP A 429 1.46 18.71 35.44
C ASP A 429 1.75 20.23 35.37
N HIS A 430 2.78 20.67 34.65
CA HIS A 430 2.99 22.10 34.42
C HIS A 430 1.85 22.66 33.55
N ALA A 431 0.78 23.09 34.22
CA ALA A 431 -0.41 23.72 33.64
C ALA A 431 -0.08 25.03 32.92
N ALA A 432 1.05 25.66 33.24
CA ALA A 432 1.60 26.79 32.52
C ALA A 432 2.67 26.30 31.52
N GLU A 433 2.33 26.31 30.22
CA GLU A 433 3.20 25.88 29.12
C GLU A 433 4.58 26.58 29.13
N ALA A 434 4.66 27.81 29.65
CA ALA A 434 5.89 28.57 29.80
C ALA A 434 6.83 28.06 30.92
N ALA A 435 6.30 27.42 31.96
CA ALA A 435 7.10 26.86 33.05
C ALA A 435 7.83 25.58 32.61
N TRP A 436 7.23 24.83 31.68
CA TRP A 436 7.80 23.60 31.13
C TRP A 436 9.05 23.85 30.25
N GLU A 437 9.05 24.92 29.45
CA GLU A 437 10.22 25.32 28.65
C GLU A 437 11.37 25.86 29.51
N GLN A 438 11.10 26.24 30.75
CA GLN A 438 12.12 26.75 31.69
C GLN A 438 12.73 25.63 32.56
N ASP A 439 12.06 24.48 32.69
CA ASP A 439 12.61 23.32 33.39
C ASP A 439 13.68 22.62 32.53
N PRO A 440 14.95 22.55 32.99
CA PRO A 440 16.04 21.94 32.22
C PRO A 440 15.84 20.45 31.96
N HIS A 441 15.23 19.72 32.90
CA HIS A 441 14.98 18.29 32.78
C HIS A 441 13.91 18.02 31.73
N CYS A 442 12.81 18.77 31.76
CA CYS A 442 11.73 18.62 30.79
C CYS A 442 12.16 19.09 29.38
N SER A 443 12.94 20.17 29.29
CA SER A 443 13.50 20.66 28.03
C SER A 443 14.52 19.69 27.41
N GLU A 444 15.34 19.03 28.22
CA GLU A 444 16.28 18.00 27.75
C GLU A 444 15.54 16.77 27.21
N GLN A 445 14.48 16.32 27.89
CA GLN A 445 13.64 15.22 27.39
C GLN A 445 12.99 15.57 26.04
N ARG A 446 12.51 16.82 25.87
CA ARG A 446 12.00 17.33 24.59
C ARG A 446 13.10 17.33 23.51
N ARG A 447 14.33 17.75 23.85
CA ARG A 447 15.47 17.75 22.92
C ARG A 447 15.85 16.34 22.46
N LYS A 448 15.95 15.39 23.40
CA LYS A 448 16.21 13.97 23.12
C LYS A 448 15.15 13.35 22.22
N ARG A 449 13.90 13.79 22.32
CA ARG A 449 12.83 13.34 21.41
C ARG A 449 12.96 13.94 20.02
N ARG A 450 13.25 15.24 19.90
CA ARG A 450 13.47 15.89 18.61
C ARG A 450 14.66 15.30 17.86
N SER A 451 15.73 14.90 18.55
CA SER A 451 16.86 14.20 17.91
C SER A 451 16.47 12.82 17.36
N VAL A 452 15.53 12.14 18.01
CA VAL A 452 15.00 10.84 17.56
C VAL A 452 13.99 11.00 16.40
N GLN A 453 13.54 12.22 16.11
CA GLN A 453 12.67 12.53 14.97
C GLN A 453 13.46 12.96 13.71
N GLN A 454 14.78 13.14 13.81
CA GLN A 454 15.63 13.52 12.68
C GLN A 454 15.72 12.42 11.61
N PRO A 455 15.99 12.80 10.34
CA PRO A 455 16.21 11.83 9.26
C PRO A 455 17.36 10.88 9.60
N PHE A 456 17.15 9.60 9.36
CA PHE A 456 18.08 8.52 9.71
C PHE A 456 18.87 8.05 8.49
N THR A 457 20.09 7.58 8.75
CA THR A 457 20.83 6.78 7.77
C THR A 457 20.37 5.33 7.89
N TYR A 458 19.93 4.71 6.79
CA TYR A 458 19.45 3.33 6.81
C TYR A 458 20.59 2.34 7.05
N ASN A 459 20.73 1.86 8.29
CA ASN A 459 21.56 0.70 8.60
C ASN A 459 20.68 -0.55 8.59
N LEU A 460 20.90 -1.42 7.60
CA LEU A 460 20.26 -2.74 7.54
C LEU A 460 21.21 -3.77 8.13
N THR A 461 20.79 -4.43 9.21
CA THR A 461 21.51 -5.57 9.80
C THR A 461 20.81 -6.87 9.44
N VAL A 462 21.55 -7.97 9.31
CA VAL A 462 20.96 -9.29 9.06
C VAL A 462 20.65 -9.94 10.41
N ASN A 463 19.40 -10.30 10.66
CA ASN A 463 19.00 -10.98 11.88
C ASN A 463 19.42 -12.47 11.88
N ARG A 464 19.27 -13.16 13.01
CA ARG A 464 19.62 -14.58 13.16
C ARG A 464 18.87 -15.53 12.19
N GLU A 465 17.75 -15.09 11.63
CA GLU A 465 16.92 -15.86 10.69
C GLU A 465 17.22 -15.52 9.21
N GLY A 466 18.18 -14.62 8.96
CA GLY A 466 18.62 -14.22 7.62
C GLY A 466 17.81 -13.10 6.98
N PHE A 467 16.93 -12.42 7.72
CA PHE A 467 16.19 -11.25 7.23
C PHE A 467 16.93 -9.96 7.53
N TYR A 468 16.82 -8.97 6.65
CA TYR A 468 17.25 -7.63 6.97
C TYR A 468 16.32 -6.99 8.01
N ALA A 469 16.90 -6.36 9.02
CA ALA A 469 16.24 -5.52 10.01
C ALA A 469 16.78 -4.09 9.88
N LEU A 470 15.89 -3.10 9.91
CA LEU A 470 16.30 -1.70 10.03
C LEU A 470 16.71 -1.44 11.46
N THR A 471 17.97 -1.09 11.68
CA THR A 471 18.45 -0.57 12.97
C THR A 471 18.47 0.95 12.92
N GLN A 472 17.82 1.57 13.89
CA GLN A 472 17.91 3.01 14.11
C GLN A 472 19.23 3.29 14.85
N ASP A 473 20.24 3.79 14.14
CA ASP A 473 21.37 4.47 14.79
C ASP A 473 21.03 5.95 14.90
N HIS A 474 20.94 6.46 16.12
CA HIS A 474 20.85 7.89 16.39
C HIS A 474 22.26 8.47 16.22
N SER A 475 22.48 9.26 15.16
CA SER A 475 23.70 10.04 14.99
C SER A 475 23.75 11.23 15.94
#